data_AF-A0A0C3Q7P6-F1
#
_entry.id   AF-A0A0C3Q7P6-F1
#
_cell.length_a   1.000
_cell.length_b   1.000
_cell.length_c   1.000
_cell.angle_alpha   90.00
_cell.angle_beta   90.00
_cell.angle_gamma   90.00
#
_symmetry.space_group_name_H-M   'P 1'
#
loop_
_entity.id
_entity.type
_entity.pdbx_description
1 polymer ?
#
loop_
_entity_poly.entity_id
_entity_poly.type
_entity_poly.pdbx_seq_one_letter_code
_entity_poly.pdbx_strand_id
1 'polypeptide(L)'
;RDAVRSLLEHSNLPNFPTSKWKAVLSDDYMDLRKVIGGVESSVGDTRDASDWAAAFELYRAAVVYAFPHRNEELLAYRDYLNNTFRVFGTQYHPAVIDFDQRCRILYSRTHARVLSDIIQF
;
A
#
# COMPACT_ATOMS: atom_id res chain seq x y z
N ARG A 1 -22.16 6.74 6.46
CA ARG A 1 -21.50 7.58 5.41
C ARG A 1 -20.60 8.65 6.07
N ASP A 2 -20.33 8.50 7.36
CA ASP A 2 -19.93 9.62 8.23
C ASP A 2 -18.46 9.58 8.62
N ALA A 3 -17.85 8.38 8.65
CA ALA A 3 -16.43 8.22 8.98
C ALA A 3 -15.48 8.95 8.01
N VAL A 4 -15.72 8.86 6.69
CA VAL A 4 -14.89 9.56 5.69
C VAL A 4 -15.01 11.07 5.84
N ARG A 5 -16.22 11.58 6.12
CA ARG A 5 -16.46 13.02 6.27
C ARG A 5 -15.78 13.55 7.54
N SER A 6 -15.92 12.88 8.69
CA SER A 6 -15.19 13.25 9.91
C SER A 6 -13.68 13.16 9.73
N LEU A 7 -13.19 12.19 8.96
CA LEU A 7 -11.75 12.06 8.68
C LEU A 7 -11.23 13.24 7.85
N LEU A 8 -12.01 13.66 6.84
CA LEU A 8 -11.67 14.76 5.91
C LEU A 8 -11.81 16.16 6.54
N GLU A 9 -12.49 16.27 7.68
CA GLU A 9 -12.63 17.52 8.45
C GLU A 9 -11.38 17.85 9.29
N HIS A 10 -10.46 16.90 9.49
CA HIS A 10 -9.21 17.12 10.22
C HIS A 10 -8.09 17.66 9.32
N SER A 11 -7.40 18.71 9.80
CA SER A 11 -6.46 19.55 9.06
C SER A 11 -5.13 18.87 8.65
N ASN A 12 -4.91 17.60 9.00
CA ASN A 12 -3.63 16.90 8.87
C ASN A 12 -3.72 15.63 8.01
N LEU A 13 -4.61 15.63 7.01
CA LEU A 13 -4.72 14.51 6.09
C LEU A 13 -3.40 14.31 5.33
N PRO A 14 -2.90 13.07 5.23
CA PRO A 14 -1.78 12.77 4.34
C PRO A 14 -2.18 13.12 2.90
N ASN A 15 -1.18 13.47 2.07
CA ASN A 15 -1.36 13.75 0.65
C ASN A 15 -1.77 12.48 -0.11
N PHE A 16 -3.04 12.10 0.03
CA PHE A 16 -3.61 10.84 -0.44
C PHE A 16 -4.94 11.11 -1.14
N PRO A 17 -5.21 10.50 -2.31
CA PRO A 17 -6.41 10.83 -3.09
C PRO A 17 -7.71 10.59 -2.31
N THR A 18 -8.58 11.60 -2.25
CA THR A 18 -9.80 11.57 -1.44
C THR A 18 -10.70 10.37 -1.77
N SER A 19 -10.77 9.99 -3.05
CA SER A 19 -11.56 8.86 -3.56
C SER A 19 -11.10 7.49 -3.08
N LYS A 20 -9.89 7.38 -2.54
CA LYS A 20 -9.27 6.11 -2.12
C LYS A 20 -9.44 5.81 -0.62
N TRP A 21 -9.83 6.80 0.19
CA TRP A 21 -10.04 6.62 1.64
C TRP A 21 -11.07 5.56 2.00
N LYS A 22 -12.10 5.36 1.17
CA LYS A 22 -13.10 4.32 1.42
C LYS A 22 -12.46 2.93 1.48
N ALA A 23 -11.52 2.64 0.58
CA ALA A 23 -10.82 1.35 0.57
C ALA A 23 -9.89 1.21 1.78
N VAL A 24 -9.19 2.28 2.17
CA VAL A 24 -8.37 2.30 3.39
C VAL A 24 -9.21 1.96 4.61
N LEU A 25 -10.33 2.68 4.83
CA LEU A 25 -11.17 2.50 6.00
C LEU A 25 -11.91 1.15 6.03
N SER A 26 -12.10 0.51 4.87
CA SER A 26 -12.66 -0.84 4.77
C SER A 26 -11.61 -1.94 4.92
N ASP A 27 -10.34 -1.58 5.12
CA ASP A 27 -9.19 -2.49 5.05
C ASP A 27 -9.20 -3.37 3.77
N ASP A 28 -9.66 -2.78 2.66
CA ASP A 28 -9.79 -3.47 1.39
C ASP A 28 -8.52 -3.33 0.55
N TYR A 29 -8.33 -4.26 -0.38
CA TYR A 29 -7.22 -4.24 -1.31
C TYR A 29 -7.19 -2.95 -2.13
N MET A 30 -5.99 -2.38 -2.27
CA MET A 30 -5.73 -1.22 -3.09
C MET A 30 -4.58 -1.48 -4.05
N ASP A 31 -4.86 -1.23 -5.33
CA ASP A 31 -3.88 -1.32 -6.40
C ASP A 31 -2.91 -0.15 -6.33
N LEU A 32 -1.70 -0.40 -5.80
CA LEU A 32 -0.65 0.61 -5.64
C LEU A 32 -0.16 1.20 -6.95
N ARG A 33 -0.24 0.47 -8.06
CA ARG A 33 0.13 1.00 -9.38
C ARG A 33 -0.66 2.27 -9.66
N LYS A 34 -1.94 2.23 -9.31
CA LYS A 34 -2.89 3.33 -9.52
C LYS A 34 -2.94 4.34 -8.37
N VAL A 35 -2.05 4.25 -7.38
CA VAL A 35 -2.01 5.21 -6.25
C VAL A 35 -1.18 6.45 -6.61
N ILE A 36 -0.09 6.29 -7.36
CA ILE A 36 0.74 7.42 -7.83
C ILE A 36 0.08 8.14 -9.02
N GLY A 37 -0.69 7.41 -9.84
CA GLY A 37 -1.41 7.98 -10.97
C GLY A 37 -2.67 8.73 -10.55
N GLY A 38 -2.61 10.07 -10.52
CA GLY A 38 -3.82 10.89 -10.59
C GLY A 38 -4.55 10.65 -11.93
N VAL A 39 -5.88 10.57 -11.88
CA VAL A 39 -6.86 10.49 -12.99
C VAL A 39 -6.32 9.81 -14.25
N GLU A 40 -6.64 8.52 -14.42
CA GLU A 40 -6.55 7.79 -15.70
C GLU A 40 -5.32 8.08 -16.57
N SER A 41 -4.13 8.15 -15.97
CA SER A 41 -2.89 8.34 -16.72
C SER A 41 -2.14 7.03 -16.91
N SER A 42 -1.76 6.75 -18.16
CA SER A 42 -0.81 5.71 -18.58
C SER A 42 0.63 5.91 -18.05
N VAL A 43 0.81 6.84 -17.10
CA VAL A 43 2.06 7.21 -16.42
C VAL A 43 2.14 6.59 -15.01
N GLY A 44 1.03 6.12 -14.45
CA GLY A 44 0.96 5.47 -13.14
C GLY A 44 1.15 3.96 -13.19
N ASP A 45 2.20 3.47 -13.84
CA ASP A 45 2.56 2.05 -13.75
C ASP A 45 3.79 1.96 -12.86
N THR A 46 3.60 1.47 -11.64
CA THR A 46 4.73 1.17 -10.75
C THR A 46 5.62 0.16 -11.44
N ARG A 47 6.79 0.59 -11.91
CA ARG A 47 7.66 -0.19 -12.79
C ARG A 47 8.93 -0.68 -12.13
N ASP A 48 9.33 -0.03 -11.05
CA ASP A 48 10.54 -0.36 -10.32
C ASP A 48 10.37 -0.20 -8.80
N ALA A 49 11.45 -0.51 -8.08
CA ALA A 49 11.50 -0.44 -6.63
C ALA A 49 11.23 0.99 -6.10
N SER A 50 11.62 2.03 -6.83
CA SER A 50 11.45 3.43 -6.40
C SER A 50 10.00 3.89 -6.54
N ASP A 51 9.36 3.56 -7.65
CA ASP A 51 7.93 3.79 -7.85
C ASP A 51 7.12 3.02 -6.81
N TRP A 52 7.51 1.77 -6.53
CA TRP A 52 6.80 0.94 -5.57
C TRP A 52 6.93 1.51 -4.16
N ALA A 53 8.14 1.92 -3.76
CA ALA A 53 8.39 2.51 -2.45
C ALA A 53 7.58 3.80 -2.24
N ALA A 54 7.52 4.67 -3.26
CA ALA A 54 6.71 5.89 -3.21
C ALA A 54 5.20 5.57 -3.05
N ALA A 55 4.69 4.60 -3.81
CA ALA A 55 3.28 4.21 -3.75
C ALA A 55 2.94 3.58 -2.39
N PHE A 56 3.84 2.74 -1.89
CA PHE A 56 3.70 2.08 -0.60
C PHE A 56 3.72 3.07 0.55
N GLU A 57 4.58 4.08 0.54
CA GLU A 57 4.61 5.10 1.61
C GLU A 57 3.34 5.95 1.63
N LEU A 58 2.77 6.29 0.48
CA LEU A 58 1.47 6.98 0.41
C LEU A 58 0.35 6.11 1.02
N TYR A 59 0.31 4.83 0.66
CA TYR A 59 -0.62 3.87 1.24
C TYR A 59 -0.42 3.71 2.76
N ARG A 60 0.82 3.51 3.22
CA ARG A 60 1.15 3.36 4.63
C ARG A 60 0.75 4.60 5.42
N ALA A 61 1.05 5.80 4.94
CA ALA A 61 0.66 7.04 5.60
C ALA A 61 -0.86 7.14 5.79
N ALA A 62 -1.65 6.79 4.77
CA ALA A 62 -3.10 6.77 4.87
C ALA A 62 -3.61 5.69 5.85
N VAL A 63 -3.05 4.47 5.79
CA VAL A 63 -3.42 3.39 6.71
C VAL A 63 -3.06 3.72 8.15
N VAL A 64 -1.86 4.21 8.42
CA VAL A 64 -1.40 4.55 9.79
C VAL A 64 -2.18 5.74 10.34
N TYR A 65 -2.61 6.68 9.50
CA TYR A 65 -3.50 7.76 9.92
C TYR A 65 -4.85 7.20 10.41
N ALA A 66 -5.43 6.22 9.71
CA ALA A 66 -6.69 5.59 10.09
C ALA A 66 -6.54 4.54 11.21
N PHE A 67 -5.42 3.82 11.24
CA PHE A 67 -5.13 2.66 12.07
C PHE A 67 -3.68 2.72 12.59
N PRO A 68 -3.39 3.54 13.62
CA PRO A 68 -2.01 3.77 14.08
C PRO A 68 -1.26 2.50 14.51
N HIS A 69 -1.98 1.51 15.02
CA HIS A 69 -1.43 0.22 15.45
C HIS A 69 -0.85 -0.62 14.31
N ARG A 70 -1.18 -0.31 13.05
CA ARG A 70 -0.68 -1.02 11.86
C ARG A 70 0.69 -0.54 11.38
N ASN A 71 1.33 0.40 12.09
CA ASN A 71 2.59 0.95 11.61
C ASN A 71 3.73 -0.09 11.60
N GLU A 72 3.85 -0.89 12.66
CA GLU A 72 4.96 -1.85 12.80
C GLU A 72 4.91 -2.94 11.73
N GLU A 73 3.75 -3.54 11.48
CA GLU A 73 3.58 -4.56 10.44
C GLU A 73 3.89 -4.03 9.03
N LEU A 74 3.48 -2.80 8.72
CA LEU A 74 3.69 -2.18 7.41
C LEU A 74 5.15 -1.84 7.18
N LEU A 75 5.86 -1.40 8.24
CA LEU A 75 7.31 -1.20 8.18
C LEU A 75 8.06 -2.52 7.95
N ALA A 76 7.70 -3.58 8.68
CA ALA A 76 8.29 -4.90 8.51
C ALA A 76 8.08 -5.44 7.09
N TYR A 77 6.85 -5.33 6.56
CA TYR A 77 6.54 -5.74 5.19
C TYR A 77 7.29 -4.91 4.14
N ARG A 78 7.39 -3.60 4.35
CA ARG A 78 8.15 -2.71 3.47
C ARG A 78 9.62 -3.09 3.40
N ASP A 79 10.23 -3.35 4.55
CA ASP A 79 11.64 -3.66 4.65
C ASP A 79 11.96 -5.01 3.98
N TYR A 80 11.06 -5.99 4.11
CA TYR A 80 11.13 -7.25 3.36
C TYR A 80 11.14 -7.02 1.85
N LEU A 81 10.16 -6.28 1.30
CA LEU A 81 10.10 -6.06 -0.15
C LEU A 81 11.25 -5.22 -0.68
N ASN A 82 11.68 -4.19 0.06
CA ASN A 82 12.88 -3.42 -0.29
C ASN A 82 14.13 -4.31 -0.37
N ASN A 83 14.30 -5.25 0.56
CA ASN A 83 15.38 -6.22 0.50
C ASN A 83 15.25 -7.16 -0.72
N THR A 84 14.04 -7.63 -1.00
CA THR A 84 13.74 -8.48 -2.16
C THR A 84 14.11 -7.78 -3.47
N PHE A 85 13.73 -6.51 -3.67
CA PHE A 85 14.16 -5.72 -4.84
C PHE A 85 15.69 -5.66 -4.97
N ARG A 86 16.40 -5.40 -3.86
CA ARG A 86 17.87 -5.31 -3.83
C ARG A 86 18.56 -6.63 -4.20
N VAL A 87 18.03 -7.77 -3.73
CA VAL A 87 18.63 -9.09 -3.94
C VAL A 87 18.46 -9.56 -5.38
N PHE A 88 17.25 -9.44 -5.95
CA PHE A 88 16.98 -9.97 -7.29
C PHE A 88 17.49 -9.04 -8.41
N GLY A 89 17.51 -7.73 -8.19
CA GLY A 89 17.96 -6.76 -9.18
C GLY A 89 16.87 -6.35 -10.18
N THR A 90 17.18 -5.35 -11.00
CA THR A 90 16.20 -4.58 -11.79
C THR A 90 15.38 -5.43 -12.75
N GLN A 91 15.96 -6.49 -13.33
CA GLN A 91 15.25 -7.36 -14.27
C GLN A 91 14.09 -8.15 -13.64
N TYR A 92 14.06 -8.27 -12.31
CA TYR A 92 13.00 -8.97 -11.58
C TYR A 92 12.03 -8.02 -10.85
N HIS A 93 12.22 -6.70 -10.94
CA HIS A 93 11.32 -5.73 -10.30
C HIS A 93 9.83 -5.98 -10.65
N PRO A 94 9.44 -6.25 -11.91
CA PRO A 94 8.04 -6.57 -12.22
C PRO A 94 7.50 -7.77 -11.45
N ALA A 95 8.31 -8.82 -11.28
CA ALA A 95 7.92 -10.03 -10.55
C ALA A 95 7.76 -9.76 -9.04
N VAL A 96 8.60 -8.90 -8.46
CA VAL A 96 8.48 -8.48 -7.05
C VAL A 96 7.21 -7.66 -6.83
N ILE A 97 6.86 -6.79 -7.79
CA ILE A 97 5.61 -5.99 -7.74
C ILE A 97 4.38 -6.88 -7.91
N ASP A 98 4.42 -7.87 -8.82
CA ASP A 98 3.36 -8.87 -8.96
C ASP A 98 3.20 -9.72 -7.68
N PHE A 99 4.30 -10.03 -7.02
CA PHE A 99 4.30 -10.74 -5.74
C PHE A 99 3.64 -9.90 -4.63
N ASP A 100 4.04 -8.64 -4.44
CA ASP A 100 3.39 -7.69 -3.51
C ASP A 100 1.88 -7.65 -3.71
N GLN A 101 1.45 -7.47 -4.97
CA GLN A 101 0.05 -7.43 -5.32
C GLN A 101 -0.71 -8.68 -4.85
N ARG A 102 -0.14 -9.87 -5.07
CA ARG A 102 -0.76 -11.14 -4.66
C ARG A 102 -0.82 -11.28 -3.14
N CYS A 103 0.23 -10.90 -2.42
CA CYS A 103 0.25 -10.91 -0.96
C CYS A 103 -0.86 -10.03 -0.38
N ARG A 104 -1.03 -8.81 -0.91
CA ARG A 104 -2.04 -7.87 -0.42
C ARG A 104 -3.47 -8.25 -0.78
N ILE A 105 -3.69 -8.88 -1.93
CA ILE A 105 -4.98 -9.49 -2.28
C ILE A 105 -5.28 -10.66 -1.33
N LEU A 106 -4.26 -11.45 -0.97
CA LEU A 106 -4.44 -12.54 -0.02
C LEU A 106 -4.81 -12.01 1.35
N TYR A 107 -4.10 -10.99 1.86
CA TYR A 107 -4.38 -10.32 3.13
C TYR A 107 -5.84 -9.88 3.25
N SER A 108 -6.36 -9.17 2.24
CA SER A 108 -7.74 -8.67 2.28
C SER A 108 -8.80 -9.79 2.25
N ARG A 109 -8.46 -10.97 1.73
CA ARG A 109 -9.37 -12.12 1.61
C ARG A 109 -9.35 -13.05 2.81
N THR A 110 -8.20 -13.20 3.47
CA THR A 110 -8.03 -14.21 4.52
C THR A 110 -8.34 -13.70 5.92
N HIS A 111 -8.64 -12.40 6.08
CA HIS A 111 -8.69 -11.75 7.40
C HIS A 111 -7.43 -12.04 8.23
N ALA A 112 -6.28 -12.17 7.56
CA ALA A 112 -4.99 -12.25 8.25
C ALA A 112 -4.90 -11.06 9.23
N ARG A 113 -4.39 -11.32 10.44
CA ARG A 113 -4.37 -10.30 11.50
C ARG A 113 -3.43 -9.15 11.13
N VAL A 114 -2.31 -9.48 10.47
CA VAL A 114 -1.33 -8.52 10.01
C VAL A 114 -0.73 -8.92 8.67
N LEU A 115 -0.35 -7.94 7.84
CA LEU A 115 0.21 -8.14 6.49
C LEU A 115 1.54 -8.89 6.53
N SER A 116 2.32 -8.69 7.59
CA SER A 116 3.59 -9.39 7.82
C SER A 116 3.44 -10.90 7.97
N ASP A 117 2.28 -11.43 8.35
CA ASP A 117 2.09 -12.87 8.51
C ASP A 117 2.19 -13.61 7.17
N ILE A 118 1.94 -12.91 6.06
CA ILE A 118 1.94 -13.50 4.70
C ILE A 118 3.35 -13.73 4.15
N ILE A 119 4.37 -13.18 4.81
CA ILE A 119 5.78 -13.32 4.37
C ILE A 119 6.60 -14.22 5.31
N GLN A 120 5.98 -14.86 6.30
CA GLN A 120 6.66 -15.74 7.28
C GLN A 120 6.81 -17.20 6.81
N PHE A 121 7.04 -17.45 5.52
CA PHE A 121 7.20 -18.80 4.99
C PHE A 121 8.65 -19.31 5.03
#